data_AF-X0W8J2-F1
#
_entry.id   AF-X0W8J2-F1
#
_cell.length_a   1.000
_cell.length_b   1.000
_cell.length_c   1.000
_cell.angle_alpha   90.00
_cell.angle_beta   90.00
_cell.angle_gamma   90.00
#
_symmetry.space_group_name_H-M   'P 1'
#
loop_
_entity.id
_entity.type
_entity.pdbx_description
1 polymer ?
#
loop_
_entity_poly.entity_id
_entity_poly.type
_entity_poly.pdbx_seq_one_letter_code
_entity_poly.pdbx_strand_id
1 'polypeptide(L)'
;HNLQQIQDQLRVPIVASGEVFTIGGEPYLAPRGLLRLTLHVLEAFVWSQESVEREDFNWKTVLPGTVKIEIDPKHWVWIEKAFVAIHARKQLSGLLEHFEGQVVSGGGMVDLRKLMQKCEGLMHTSKEQDRIAMLAMYWLYNAWIDPENNLPNWELVLQKNEEYINTLCIEMMVVHMLTFHDFPWTFDECHKTYATHQKERFQKNSTRIPLLIDMALRVRLANLALHEGLQEQYRSLLEETVLDAAGRKKIQDILNTCLAK
;
A
#
# COMPACT_ATOMS: atom_id res chain seq x y z
N HIS A 1 -28.96 -13.77 -16.84
CA HIS A 1 -30.16 -14.37 -16.23
C HIS A 1 -31.29 -13.35 -16.29
N ASN A 2 -32.29 -13.57 -17.16
CA ASN A 2 -33.48 -12.71 -17.20
C ASN A 2 -34.35 -13.02 -15.98
N LEU A 3 -34.61 -12.01 -15.16
CA LEU A 3 -35.56 -12.09 -14.04
C LEU A 3 -36.98 -12.11 -14.61
N GLN A 4 -37.47 -13.30 -14.94
CA GLN A 4 -38.88 -13.50 -15.28
C GLN A 4 -39.73 -13.50 -14.02
N GLN A 5 -40.94 -12.97 -14.14
CA GLN A 5 -41.91 -12.89 -13.06
C GLN A 5 -42.27 -14.31 -12.58
N ILE A 6 -42.18 -14.55 -11.27
CA ILE A 6 -42.57 -15.83 -10.66
C ILE A 6 -44.03 -16.11 -11.04
N GLN A 7 -44.29 -17.26 -11.63
CA GLN A 7 -45.64 -17.65 -12.07
C GLN A 7 -46.60 -17.68 -10.86
N ASP A 8 -47.79 -17.07 -11.01
CA ASP A 8 -48.74 -16.87 -9.90
C ASP A 8 -49.20 -18.16 -9.21
N GLN A 9 -49.06 -19.30 -9.87
CA GLN A 9 -49.37 -20.64 -9.32
C GLN A 9 -48.46 -21.02 -8.14
N LEU A 10 -47.24 -20.49 -8.06
CA LEU A 10 -46.30 -20.68 -6.93
C LEU A 10 -46.69 -19.85 -5.70
N ARG A 11 -47.63 -18.91 -5.83
CA ARG A 11 -48.14 -18.09 -4.71
C ARG A 11 -49.29 -18.78 -3.98
N VAL A 12 -49.81 -19.89 -4.50
CA VAL A 12 -50.88 -20.66 -3.87
C VAL A 12 -50.29 -21.49 -2.71
N PRO A 13 -50.71 -21.25 -1.45
CA PRO A 13 -50.06 -21.83 -0.26
C PRO A 13 -49.98 -23.36 -0.26
N ILE A 14 -51.02 -24.01 -0.80
CA ILE A 14 -51.09 -25.48 -0.91
C ILE A 14 -50.00 -26.03 -1.84
N VAL A 15 -49.75 -25.38 -2.98
CA VAL A 15 -48.74 -25.80 -3.97
C VAL A 15 -47.33 -25.48 -3.47
N ALA A 16 -47.15 -24.36 -2.77
CA ALA A 16 -45.87 -23.98 -2.17
C ALA A 16 -45.47 -24.86 -0.97
N SER A 17 -46.44 -25.48 -0.28
CA SER A 17 -46.20 -26.33 0.90
C SER A 17 -45.77 -27.77 0.58
N GLY A 18 -46.06 -28.24 -0.65
CA GLY A 18 -45.65 -29.53 -1.17
C GLY A 18 -44.17 -29.59 -1.55
N GLU A 19 -43.66 -30.78 -1.85
CA GLU A 19 -42.26 -30.96 -2.29
C GLU A 19 -42.13 -30.93 -3.82
N VAL A 20 -43.17 -31.38 -4.51
CA VAL A 20 -43.26 -31.43 -5.97
C VAL A 20 -44.58 -30.78 -6.38
N PHE A 21 -44.57 -30.02 -7.46
CA PHE A 21 -45.76 -29.52 -8.14
C PHE A 21 -45.66 -29.84 -9.63
N THR A 22 -46.79 -29.97 -10.31
CA THR A 22 -46.82 -30.33 -11.74
C THR A 22 -47.26 -29.15 -12.58
N ILE A 23 -46.50 -28.81 -13.63
CA ILE A 23 -46.89 -27.83 -14.65
C ILE A 23 -46.89 -28.53 -16.00
N GLY A 24 -48.02 -28.48 -16.73
CA GLY A 24 -48.12 -29.06 -18.06
C GLY A 24 -47.95 -30.59 -18.13
N GLY A 25 -48.17 -31.29 -17.01
CA GLY A 25 -47.95 -32.74 -16.89
C GLY A 25 -46.53 -33.13 -16.46
N GLU A 26 -45.61 -32.18 -16.39
CA GLU A 26 -44.22 -32.40 -15.96
C GLU A 26 -44.05 -32.04 -14.46
N PRO A 27 -43.36 -32.87 -13.67
CA PRO A 27 -43.10 -32.61 -12.26
C PRO A 27 -41.92 -31.66 -12.06
N TYR A 28 -42.10 -30.67 -11.19
CA TYR A 28 -41.08 -29.70 -10.79
C TYR A 28 -40.97 -29.65 -9.27
N LEU A 29 -39.77 -29.34 -8.75
CA LEU A 29 -39.55 -29.20 -7.32
C LEU A 29 -40.05 -27.85 -6.82
N ALA A 30 -40.91 -27.87 -5.81
CA ALA A 30 -41.23 -26.69 -5.02
C ALA A 30 -39.99 -26.21 -4.25
N PRO A 31 -39.93 -24.95 -3.78
CA PRO A 31 -38.81 -24.47 -2.97
C PRO A 31 -38.45 -25.38 -1.79
N ARG A 32 -39.46 -26.03 -1.16
CA ARG A 32 -39.24 -26.99 -0.08
C ARG A 32 -38.60 -28.30 -0.55
N GLY A 33 -39.03 -28.83 -1.69
CA GLY A 33 -38.42 -30.02 -2.31
C GLY A 33 -37.00 -29.74 -2.80
N LEU A 34 -36.77 -28.55 -3.36
CA LEU A 34 -35.45 -28.07 -3.76
C LEU A 34 -34.53 -27.96 -2.54
N LEU A 35 -34.98 -27.33 -1.45
CA LEU A 35 -34.22 -27.21 -0.21
C LEU A 35 -33.84 -28.58 0.36
N ARG A 36 -34.80 -29.52 0.39
CA ARG A 36 -34.54 -30.88 0.88
C ARG A 36 -33.54 -31.62 -0.01
N LEU A 37 -33.66 -31.49 -1.33
CA LEU A 37 -32.70 -32.05 -2.27
C LEU A 37 -31.30 -31.45 -2.07
N THR A 38 -31.21 -30.13 -1.93
CA THR A 38 -29.94 -29.44 -1.68
C THR A 38 -29.31 -29.89 -0.35
N LEU A 39 -30.09 -29.96 0.73
CA LEU A 39 -29.62 -30.47 2.03
C LEU A 39 -29.15 -31.92 1.90
N HIS A 40 -29.90 -32.77 1.23
CA HIS A 40 -29.52 -34.16 1.01
C HIS A 40 -28.22 -34.29 0.21
N VAL A 41 -28.04 -33.50 -0.85
CA VAL A 41 -26.80 -33.49 -1.64
C VAL A 41 -25.63 -32.97 -0.81
N LEU A 42 -25.81 -31.91 -0.02
CA LEU A 42 -24.77 -31.38 0.86
C LEU A 42 -24.38 -32.39 1.94
N GLU A 43 -25.35 -33.02 2.59
CA GLU A 43 -25.10 -34.07 3.57
C GLU A 43 -24.38 -35.25 2.93
N ALA A 44 -24.88 -35.76 1.80
CA ALA A 44 -24.23 -36.87 1.08
C ALA A 44 -22.80 -36.51 0.67
N PHE A 45 -22.58 -35.28 0.20
CA PHE A 45 -21.24 -34.80 -0.14
C PHE A 45 -20.31 -34.78 1.08
N VAL A 46 -20.75 -34.20 2.20
CA VAL A 46 -19.99 -34.13 3.46
C VAL A 46 -19.70 -35.52 4.00
N TRP A 47 -20.70 -36.40 4.05
CA TRP A 47 -20.54 -37.78 4.55
C TRP A 47 -19.73 -38.68 3.61
N SER A 48 -19.67 -38.35 2.32
CA SER A 48 -18.82 -39.04 1.36
C SER A 48 -17.35 -38.60 1.39
N GLN A 49 -17.02 -37.51 2.10
CA GLN A 49 -15.63 -37.10 2.26
C GLN A 49 -14.85 -38.08 3.14
N GLU A 50 -13.57 -38.25 2.84
CA GLU A 50 -12.66 -39.00 3.69
C GLU A 50 -12.50 -38.30 5.04
N SER A 51 -12.74 -39.02 6.13
CA SER A 51 -12.53 -38.49 7.48
C SER A 51 -11.04 -38.44 7.80
N VAL A 52 -10.46 -37.25 7.82
CA VAL A 52 -9.05 -37.04 8.20
C VAL A 52 -8.97 -36.69 9.69
N GLU A 53 -8.09 -37.35 10.45
CA GLU A 53 -7.92 -37.07 11.90
C GLU A 53 -7.42 -35.65 12.18
N ARG A 54 -6.67 -35.06 11.24
CA ARG A 54 -6.10 -33.72 11.38
C ARG A 54 -5.95 -33.05 10.02
N GLU A 55 -6.61 -31.91 9.87
CA GLU A 55 -6.45 -31.03 8.72
C GLU A 55 -5.58 -29.84 9.14
N ASP A 56 -4.57 -29.48 8.32
CA ASP A 56 -3.77 -28.28 8.55
C ASP A 56 -4.53 -27.06 8.01
N PHE A 57 -5.51 -26.60 8.79
CA PHE A 57 -6.40 -25.51 8.42
C PHE A 57 -6.08 -24.24 9.21
N ASN A 58 -5.83 -23.13 8.51
CA ASN A 58 -5.51 -21.85 9.13
C ASN A 58 -6.78 -21.14 9.62
N TRP A 59 -7.28 -21.55 10.78
CA TRP A 59 -8.48 -21.00 11.42
C TRP A 59 -8.48 -19.47 11.60
N LYS A 60 -7.30 -18.83 11.64
CA LYS A 60 -7.19 -17.37 11.81
C LYS A 60 -7.73 -16.57 10.61
N THR A 61 -7.91 -17.19 9.44
CA THR A 61 -8.43 -16.50 8.25
C THR A 61 -9.95 -16.44 8.20
N VAL A 62 -10.65 -17.28 8.97
CA VAL A 62 -12.11 -17.45 8.92
C VAL A 62 -12.83 -17.12 10.22
N LEU A 63 -12.11 -16.76 11.30
CA LEU A 63 -12.75 -16.34 12.54
C LEU A 63 -13.51 -15.02 12.35
N PRO A 64 -14.86 -15.03 12.48
CA PRO A 64 -15.63 -13.81 12.47
C PRO A 64 -15.26 -12.95 13.69
N GLY A 65 -15.20 -11.63 13.51
CA GLY A 65 -14.85 -10.68 14.58
C GLY A 65 -13.34 -10.46 14.79
N THR A 66 -12.48 -10.99 13.93
CA THR A 66 -11.05 -10.64 13.94
C THR A 66 -10.81 -9.34 13.18
N VAL A 67 -10.40 -8.29 13.90
CA VAL A 67 -9.93 -7.04 13.29
C VAL A 67 -8.40 -7.10 13.22
N LYS A 68 -7.85 -7.00 12.00
CA LYS A 68 -6.42 -6.74 11.83
C LYS A 68 -6.19 -5.25 12.07
N ILE A 69 -5.52 -4.92 13.17
CA ILE A 69 -5.13 -3.56 13.49
C ILE A 69 -3.67 -3.39 13.09
N GLU A 70 -3.38 -2.45 12.18
CA GLU A 70 -2.01 -2.01 11.95
C GLU A 70 -1.65 -1.02 13.08
N ILE A 71 -0.65 -1.38 13.89
CA ILE A 71 -0.17 -0.53 14.99
C ILE A 71 0.63 0.64 14.38
N ASP A 72 0.45 1.83 14.93
CA ASP A 72 1.19 3.04 14.55
C ASP A 72 2.72 2.75 14.45
N PRO A 73 3.37 3.15 13.33
CA PRO A 73 4.80 2.92 13.09
C PRO A 73 5.73 3.28 14.24
N LYS A 74 5.40 4.30 15.05
CA LYS A 74 6.24 4.71 16.20
C LYS A 74 6.51 3.57 17.20
N HIS A 75 5.65 2.55 17.24
CA HIS A 75 5.78 1.42 18.16
C HIS A 75 6.66 0.28 17.64
N TRP A 76 6.94 0.22 16.34
CA TRP A 76 7.64 -0.93 15.75
C TRP A 76 8.75 -0.59 14.75
N VAL A 77 8.78 0.65 14.21
CA VAL A 77 9.74 1.05 13.18
C VAL A 77 11.21 1.03 13.66
N TRP A 78 11.44 1.04 14.97
CA TRP A 78 12.77 0.99 15.58
C TRP A 78 13.26 -0.43 15.94
N ILE A 79 12.39 -1.44 15.84
CA ILE A 79 12.70 -2.81 16.27
C ILE A 79 13.71 -3.45 15.31
N GLU A 80 14.94 -3.61 15.80
CA GLU A 80 16.07 -4.16 15.07
C GLU A 80 16.14 -5.68 15.16
N LYS A 81 15.70 -6.30 16.26
CA LYS A 81 15.96 -7.73 16.55
C LYS A 81 15.50 -8.68 15.44
N ALA A 82 14.28 -8.51 14.93
CA ALA A 82 13.70 -9.34 13.87
C ALA A 82 13.90 -8.78 12.46
N PHE A 83 14.66 -7.69 12.30
CA PHE A 83 14.89 -7.07 11.01
C PHE A 83 15.74 -7.97 10.10
N VAL A 84 15.33 -8.11 8.85
CA VAL A 84 16.02 -8.82 7.77
C VAL A 84 15.86 -7.97 6.51
N ALA A 85 16.81 -8.03 5.59
CA ALA A 85 16.83 -7.20 4.38
C ALA A 85 15.49 -7.14 3.62
N ILE A 86 14.80 -8.29 3.50
CA ILE A 86 13.49 -8.38 2.80
C ILE A 86 12.38 -7.52 3.43
N HIS A 87 12.56 -7.08 4.68
CA HIS A 87 11.63 -6.20 5.38
C HIS A 87 11.93 -4.70 5.14
N ALA A 88 13.00 -4.36 4.43
CA ALA A 88 13.47 -2.98 4.28
C ALA A 88 12.40 -2.04 3.69
N ARG A 89 11.67 -2.46 2.64
CA ARG A 89 10.60 -1.64 2.06
C ARG A 89 9.44 -1.38 3.02
N LYS A 90 9.05 -2.40 3.79
CA LYS A 90 8.00 -2.26 4.81
C LYS A 90 8.47 -1.30 5.91
N GLN A 91 9.72 -1.41 6.30
CA GLN A 91 10.33 -0.55 7.32
C GLN A 91 10.43 0.90 6.85
N LEU A 92 10.85 1.12 5.59
CA LEU A 92 10.87 2.43 4.95
C LEU A 92 9.46 3.03 4.88
N SER A 93 8.46 2.23 4.50
CA SER A 93 7.07 2.69 4.46
C SER A 93 6.59 3.18 5.82
N GLY A 94 6.87 2.42 6.88
CA GLY A 94 6.55 2.82 8.26
C GLY A 94 7.32 4.05 8.72
N LEU A 95 8.58 4.20 8.28
CA LEU A 95 9.39 5.38 8.56
C LEU A 95 8.80 6.65 7.93
N LEU A 96 8.39 6.55 6.66
CA LEU A 96 7.76 7.66 5.94
C LEU A 96 6.43 8.05 6.59
N GLU A 97 5.61 7.07 6.99
CA GLU A 97 4.35 7.31 7.70
C GLU A 97 4.58 7.98 9.06
N HIS A 98 5.64 7.57 9.77
CA HIS A 98 6.06 8.24 10.99
C HIS A 98 6.46 9.70 10.72
N PHE A 99 7.28 9.97 9.69
CA PHE A 99 7.67 11.33 9.32
C PHE A 99 6.46 12.22 9.00
N GLU A 100 5.51 11.72 8.20
CA GLU A 100 4.28 12.44 7.91
C GLU A 100 3.53 12.80 9.20
N GLY A 101 3.38 11.83 10.11
CA GLY A 101 2.74 12.03 11.40
C GLY A 101 3.42 13.11 12.25
N GLN A 102 4.75 13.17 12.24
CA GLN A 102 5.51 14.19 12.98
C GLN A 102 5.37 15.59 12.38
N VAL A 103 5.39 15.71 11.06
CA VAL A 103 5.16 17.01 10.39
C VAL A 103 3.78 17.56 10.72
N VAL A 104 2.76 16.70 10.86
CA VAL A 104 1.39 17.11 11.18
C VAL A 104 1.18 17.38 12.67
N SER A 105 1.70 16.51 13.55
CA SER A 105 1.36 16.51 14.98
C SER A 105 2.44 17.11 15.90
N GLY A 106 3.65 17.34 15.39
CA GLY A 106 4.73 18.05 16.10
C GLY A 106 5.42 17.25 17.21
N GLY A 107 5.82 16.00 16.97
CA GLY A 107 6.56 15.18 17.93
C GLY A 107 8.00 14.86 17.50
N GLY A 108 8.73 14.18 18.39
CA GLY A 108 10.14 13.81 18.17
C GLY A 108 10.33 12.54 17.35
N MET A 109 11.45 12.47 16.64
CA MET A 109 11.87 11.29 15.87
C MET A 109 12.20 10.11 16.80
N VAL A 110 11.83 8.90 16.41
CA VAL A 110 12.23 7.69 17.15
C VAL A 110 13.72 7.42 16.93
N ASP A 111 14.42 6.96 17.97
CA ASP A 111 15.81 6.52 17.86
C ASP A 111 15.91 5.24 16.99
N LEU A 112 16.53 5.37 15.81
CA LEU A 112 16.74 4.25 14.88
C LEU A 112 18.21 3.82 14.79
N ARG A 113 19.11 4.33 15.65
CA ARG A 113 20.56 4.07 15.53
C ARG A 113 20.89 2.58 15.43
N LYS A 114 20.27 1.75 16.27
CA LYS A 114 20.48 0.29 16.28
C LYS A 114 20.01 -0.37 14.98
N LEU A 115 18.89 0.10 14.44
CA LEU A 115 18.37 -0.38 13.17
C LEU A 115 19.30 0.03 12.01
N MET A 116 19.77 1.28 12.00
CA MET A 116 20.69 1.78 10.97
C MET A 116 22.03 1.04 10.98
N GLN A 117 22.60 0.77 12.16
CA GLN A 117 23.80 -0.07 12.31
C GLN A 117 23.57 -1.49 11.75
N LYS A 118 22.38 -2.06 11.99
CA LYS A 118 22.02 -3.36 11.43
C LYS A 118 21.85 -3.30 9.91
N CYS A 119 21.30 -2.21 9.36
CA CYS A 119 21.22 -1.98 7.92
C CYS A 119 22.61 -1.95 7.28
N GLU A 120 23.56 -1.19 7.83
CA GLU A 120 24.96 -1.16 7.35
C GLU A 120 25.57 -2.57 7.25
N GLY A 121 25.37 -3.38 8.30
CA GLY A 121 25.84 -4.76 8.33
C GLY A 121 25.19 -5.68 7.30
N LEU A 122 23.96 -5.38 6.84
CA LEU A 122 23.22 -6.22 5.90
C LEU A 122 23.33 -5.76 4.44
N MET A 123 23.68 -4.49 4.18
CA MET A 123 23.67 -3.90 2.84
C MET A 123 24.45 -4.75 1.82
N HIS A 124 25.68 -5.15 2.15
CA HIS A 124 26.57 -5.87 1.23
C HIS A 124 26.05 -7.25 0.79
N THR A 125 25.32 -7.96 1.67
CA THR A 125 24.75 -9.29 1.38
C THR A 125 23.34 -9.25 0.81
N SER A 126 22.72 -8.07 0.75
CA SER A 126 21.31 -7.92 0.39
C SER A 126 21.12 -7.78 -1.11
N LYS A 127 19.94 -8.18 -1.58
CA LYS A 127 19.48 -7.91 -2.95
C LYS A 127 19.42 -6.41 -3.19
N GLU A 128 19.61 -6.00 -4.43
CA GLU A 128 19.63 -4.59 -4.85
C GLU A 128 18.40 -3.81 -4.36
N GLN A 129 17.20 -4.33 -4.58
CA GLN A 129 15.95 -3.68 -4.15
C GLN A 129 15.86 -3.46 -2.63
N ASP A 130 16.28 -4.46 -1.85
CA ASP A 130 16.30 -4.35 -0.38
C ASP A 130 17.39 -3.39 0.08
N ARG A 131 18.53 -3.37 -0.63
CA ARG A 131 19.64 -2.44 -0.38
C ARG A 131 19.25 -1.00 -0.63
N ILE A 132 18.57 -0.70 -1.74
CA ILE A 132 18.03 0.64 -2.06
C ILE A 132 17.10 1.11 -0.93
N ALA A 133 16.16 0.28 -0.49
CA ALA A 133 15.25 0.65 0.59
C ALA A 133 15.99 0.88 1.92
N MET A 134 17.02 0.08 2.24
CA MET A 134 17.87 0.32 3.41
C MET A 134 18.68 1.61 3.30
N LEU A 135 19.24 1.91 2.13
CA LEU A 135 19.98 3.16 1.88
C LEU A 135 19.06 4.37 1.97
N ALA A 136 17.84 4.28 1.47
CA ALA A 136 16.84 5.33 1.60
C ALA A 136 16.53 5.63 3.07
N MET A 137 16.29 4.61 3.89
CA MET A 137 16.11 4.79 5.34
C MET A 137 17.36 5.39 6.00
N TYR A 138 18.53 4.89 5.63
CA TYR A 138 19.81 5.32 6.19
C TYR A 138 20.09 6.80 5.90
N TRP A 139 19.88 7.24 4.67
CA TRP A 139 20.06 8.62 4.27
C TRP A 139 19.03 9.53 4.96
N LEU A 140 17.74 9.16 4.90
CA LEU A 140 16.68 9.96 5.54
C LEU A 140 16.92 10.13 7.05
N TYR A 141 17.32 9.07 7.75
CA TYR A 141 17.58 9.13 9.18
C TYR A 141 18.69 10.12 9.54
N ASN A 142 19.86 10.01 8.87
CA ASN A 142 21.01 10.88 9.15
C ASN A 142 20.81 12.32 8.65
N ALA A 143 19.91 12.55 7.70
CA ALA A 143 19.58 13.89 7.23
C ALA A 143 18.60 14.64 8.16
N TRP A 144 17.78 13.93 8.93
CA TRP A 144 16.69 14.52 9.72
C TRP A 144 16.95 14.55 11.23
N ILE A 145 17.93 13.81 11.74
CA ILE A 145 18.30 13.85 13.16
C ILE A 145 19.33 14.94 13.43
N ASP A 146 19.41 15.42 14.69
CA ASP A 146 20.43 16.37 15.11
C ASP A 146 21.84 15.86 14.76
N PRO A 147 22.74 16.71 14.22
CA PRO A 147 24.07 16.29 13.79
C PRO A 147 24.90 15.56 14.86
N GLU A 148 24.66 15.84 16.14
CA GLU A 148 25.31 15.17 17.28
C GLU A 148 24.89 13.70 17.44
N ASN A 149 23.73 13.33 16.90
CA ASN A 149 23.15 11.98 16.97
C ASN A 149 23.30 11.18 15.67
N ASN A 150 23.95 11.75 14.65
CA ASN A 150 24.26 11.07 13.40
C ASN A 150 25.15 9.85 13.64
N LEU A 151 25.02 8.84 12.76
CA LEU A 151 25.94 7.72 12.79
C LEU A 151 27.34 8.18 12.36
N PRO A 152 28.40 7.66 12.99
CA PRO A 152 29.76 8.01 12.60
C PRO A 152 30.03 7.56 11.17
N ASN A 153 30.64 8.42 10.35
CA ASN A 153 31.04 8.12 8.97
C ASN A 153 29.88 7.79 8.01
N TRP A 154 28.64 8.21 8.31
CA TRP A 154 27.48 7.92 7.48
C TRP A 154 27.63 8.40 6.02
N GLU A 155 28.28 9.54 5.80
CA GLU A 155 28.59 10.06 4.46
C GLU A 155 29.49 9.12 3.65
N LEU A 156 30.48 8.48 4.30
CA LEU A 156 31.36 7.51 3.65
C LEU A 156 30.60 6.23 3.26
N VAL A 157 29.60 5.84 4.05
CA VAL A 157 28.71 4.72 3.71
C VAL A 157 27.87 5.07 2.48
N LEU A 158 27.34 6.30 2.40
CA LEU A 158 26.60 6.75 1.22
C LEU A 158 27.50 6.79 -0.03
N GLN A 159 28.69 7.39 0.06
CA GLN A 159 29.64 7.44 -1.06
C GLN A 159 30.00 6.04 -1.59
N LYS A 160 30.22 5.07 -0.70
CA LYS A 160 30.50 3.68 -1.11
C LYS A 160 29.34 3.00 -1.86
N ASN A 161 28.11 3.52 -1.71
CA ASN A 161 26.90 2.98 -2.32
C ASN A 161 26.29 3.96 -3.34
N GLU A 162 27.08 4.88 -3.87
CA GLU A 162 26.64 5.93 -4.79
C GLU A 162 25.89 5.38 -6.02
N GLU A 163 26.30 4.21 -6.53
CA GLU A 163 25.62 3.54 -7.65
C GLU A 163 24.12 3.27 -7.37
N TYR A 164 23.77 2.90 -6.14
CA TYR A 164 22.40 2.63 -5.73
C TYR A 164 21.63 3.91 -5.37
N ILE A 165 22.34 4.93 -4.89
CA ILE A 165 21.76 6.23 -4.56
C ILE A 165 21.30 6.95 -5.84
N ASN A 166 22.11 6.88 -6.89
CA ASN A 166 21.81 7.48 -8.19
C ASN A 166 20.86 6.62 -9.05
N THR A 167 20.36 5.50 -8.53
CA THR A 167 19.38 4.65 -9.21
C THR A 167 18.02 5.34 -9.23
N LEU A 168 17.47 5.55 -10.44
CA LEU A 168 16.13 6.06 -10.60
C LEU A 168 15.10 5.03 -10.11
N CYS A 169 14.53 5.31 -8.94
CA CYS A 169 13.46 4.55 -8.34
C CYS A 169 12.65 5.45 -7.41
N ILE A 170 11.44 5.00 -7.04
CA ILE A 170 10.56 5.82 -6.22
C ILE A 170 11.15 6.10 -4.83
N GLU A 171 11.87 5.13 -4.25
CA GLU A 171 12.55 5.29 -2.97
C GLU A 171 13.57 6.44 -3.00
N MET A 172 14.42 6.49 -4.03
CA MET A 172 15.42 7.56 -4.14
C MET A 172 14.80 8.90 -4.53
N MET A 173 13.76 8.92 -5.36
CA MET A 173 13.01 10.16 -5.63
C MET A 173 12.43 10.78 -4.34
N VAL A 174 11.88 9.95 -3.45
CA VAL A 174 11.40 10.40 -2.13
C VAL A 174 12.55 10.93 -1.28
N VAL A 175 13.70 10.23 -1.26
CA VAL A 175 14.85 10.66 -0.48
C VAL A 175 15.35 12.03 -0.95
N HIS A 176 15.61 12.21 -2.25
CA HIS A 176 16.04 13.51 -2.80
C HIS A 176 15.05 14.63 -2.45
N MET A 177 13.75 14.36 -2.54
CA MET A 177 12.72 15.34 -2.22
C MET A 177 12.72 15.73 -0.73
N LEU A 178 12.80 14.76 0.18
CA LEU A 178 12.78 15.00 1.62
C LEU A 178 14.11 15.54 2.17
N THR A 179 15.22 15.37 1.45
CA THR A 179 16.52 15.96 1.79
C THR A 179 16.80 17.24 1.00
N PHE A 180 15.81 17.77 0.29
CA PHE A 180 15.89 19.00 -0.50
C PHE A 180 16.99 19.02 -1.57
N HIS A 181 17.32 17.86 -2.14
CA HIS A 181 18.24 17.74 -3.27
C HIS A 181 17.48 17.85 -4.60
N ASP A 182 18.18 18.29 -5.64
CA ASP A 182 17.66 18.25 -7.01
C ASP A 182 17.57 16.82 -7.54
N PHE A 183 16.60 16.62 -8.43
CA PHE A 183 16.48 15.35 -9.14
C PHE A 183 17.54 15.33 -10.24
N PRO A 184 18.46 14.36 -10.24
CA PRO A 184 19.50 14.27 -11.27
C PRO A 184 18.95 13.71 -12.61
N TRP A 185 17.69 13.28 -12.63
CA TRP A 185 17.03 12.67 -13.79
C TRP A 185 16.05 13.65 -14.46
N THR A 186 15.70 13.37 -15.71
CA THR A 186 14.77 14.19 -16.49
C THR A 186 13.32 14.06 -16.01
N PHE A 187 12.46 15.01 -16.38
CA PHE A 187 11.03 14.94 -16.11
C PHE A 187 10.42 13.63 -16.62
N ASP A 188 10.70 13.26 -17.87
CA ASP A 188 10.11 12.08 -18.52
C ASP A 188 10.44 10.79 -17.77
N GLU A 189 11.68 10.64 -17.32
CA GLU A 189 12.16 9.51 -16.55
C GLU A 189 11.49 9.44 -15.17
N CYS A 190 11.47 10.58 -14.46
CA CYS A 190 10.84 10.68 -13.15
C CYS A 190 9.33 10.43 -13.22
N HIS A 191 8.65 11.01 -14.21
CA HIS A 191 7.21 10.87 -14.42
C HIS A 191 6.81 9.43 -14.77
N LYS A 192 7.58 8.74 -15.62
CA LYS A 192 7.37 7.31 -15.92
C LYS A 192 7.53 6.43 -14.67
N THR A 193 8.55 6.71 -13.87
CA THR A 193 8.83 5.99 -12.61
C THR A 193 7.69 6.20 -11.61
N TYR A 194 7.25 7.45 -11.44
CA TYR A 194 6.11 7.81 -10.61
C TYR A 194 4.80 7.14 -11.06
N ALA A 195 4.49 7.21 -12.36
CA ALA A 195 3.27 6.60 -12.90
C ALA A 195 3.26 5.07 -12.76
N THR A 196 4.43 4.42 -12.86
CA THR A 196 4.58 2.98 -12.61
C THR A 196 4.31 2.67 -11.14
N HIS A 197 4.93 3.42 -10.23
CA HIS A 197 4.70 3.26 -8.79
C HIS A 197 3.22 3.45 -8.42
N GLN A 198 2.53 4.47 -8.97
CA GLN A 198 1.12 4.70 -8.66
C GLN A 198 0.21 3.52 -9.07
N LYS A 199 0.52 2.80 -10.15
CA LYS A 199 -0.19 1.57 -10.54
C LYS A 199 0.09 0.40 -9.60
N GLU A 200 1.30 0.36 -9.05
CA GLU A 200 1.80 -0.76 -8.23
C GLU A 200 1.70 -0.50 -6.72
N ARG A 201 1.28 0.70 -6.29
CA ARG A 201 1.38 1.17 -4.89
C ARG A 201 0.67 0.28 -3.86
N PHE A 202 -0.33 -0.49 -4.28
CA PHE A 202 -1.09 -1.41 -3.42
C PHE A 202 -0.60 -2.86 -3.47
N GLN A 203 0.45 -3.17 -4.23
CA GLN A 203 1.02 -4.51 -4.30
C GLN A 203 1.72 -4.88 -2.99
N LYS A 204 1.93 -6.18 -2.77
CA LYS A 204 2.51 -6.69 -1.51
C LYS A 204 3.93 -6.19 -1.22
N ASN A 205 4.72 -5.97 -2.28
CA ASN A 205 6.15 -5.65 -2.18
C ASN A 205 6.47 -4.21 -2.63
N SER A 206 5.46 -3.35 -2.79
CA SER A 206 5.65 -1.94 -3.10
C SER A 206 6.01 -1.16 -1.84
N THR A 207 6.85 -0.13 -2.00
CA THR A 207 7.06 0.87 -0.95
C THR A 207 5.81 1.75 -0.88
N ARG A 208 5.15 1.78 0.27
CA ARG A 208 3.98 2.63 0.50
C ARG A 208 4.45 4.04 0.85
N ILE A 209 3.98 5.01 0.08
CA ILE A 209 4.28 6.42 0.28
C ILE A 209 3.04 7.08 0.90
N PRO A 210 3.17 7.73 2.07
CA PRO A 210 2.09 8.48 2.70
C PRO A 210 1.57 9.62 1.82
N LEU A 211 0.32 10.03 2.01
CA LEU A 211 -0.40 10.94 1.11
C LEU A 211 0.27 12.32 0.99
N LEU A 212 0.73 12.93 2.09
CA LEU A 212 1.43 14.22 2.04
C LEU A 212 2.74 14.11 1.27
N ILE A 213 3.47 13.01 1.46
CA ILE A 213 4.74 12.77 0.78
C ILE A 213 4.49 12.50 -0.71
N ASP A 214 3.43 11.75 -1.07
CA ASP A 214 3.03 11.55 -2.47
C ASP A 214 2.66 12.87 -3.15
N MET A 215 1.86 13.72 -2.49
CA MET A 215 1.53 15.05 -3.00
C MET A 215 2.77 15.93 -3.16
N ALA A 216 3.67 15.94 -2.16
CA ALA A 216 4.92 16.70 -2.24
C ALA A 216 5.81 16.21 -3.40
N LEU A 217 5.85 14.89 -3.62
CA LEU A 217 6.55 14.30 -4.75
C LEU A 217 5.97 14.75 -6.09
N ARG A 218 4.63 14.78 -6.20
CA ARG A 218 3.94 15.23 -7.41
C ARG A 218 4.17 16.73 -7.69
N VAL A 219 4.15 17.56 -6.65
CA VAL A 219 4.52 18.99 -6.78
C VAL A 219 5.97 19.14 -7.21
N ARG A 220 6.88 18.30 -6.70
CA ARG A 220 8.28 18.30 -7.13
C ARG A 220 8.43 17.94 -8.62
N LEU A 221 7.67 16.95 -9.09
CA LEU A 221 7.60 16.61 -10.52
C LEU A 221 7.03 17.74 -11.38
N ALA A 222 6.00 18.43 -10.88
CA ALA A 222 5.45 19.60 -11.57
C ALA A 222 6.52 20.69 -11.72
N ASN A 223 7.27 20.98 -10.66
CA ASN A 223 8.37 21.96 -10.72
C ASN A 223 9.48 21.55 -11.69
N LEU A 224 9.78 20.26 -11.80
CA LEU A 224 10.72 19.75 -12.80
C LEU A 224 10.19 19.95 -14.23
N ALA A 225 8.90 19.68 -14.47
CA ALA A 225 8.25 19.97 -15.75
C ALA A 225 8.34 21.46 -16.11
N LEU A 226 8.09 22.34 -15.14
CA LEU A 226 8.19 23.80 -15.34
C LEU A 226 9.62 24.22 -15.70
N HIS A 227 10.64 23.66 -15.03
CA HIS A 227 12.04 23.93 -15.32
C HIS A 227 12.44 23.48 -16.74
N GLU A 228 11.85 22.38 -17.23
CA GLU A 228 12.05 21.88 -18.59
C GLU A 228 11.15 22.56 -19.65
N GLY A 229 10.30 23.52 -19.25
CA GLY A 229 9.40 24.26 -20.16
C GLY A 229 8.13 23.49 -20.55
N LEU A 230 7.80 22.41 -19.85
CA LEU A 230 6.65 21.52 -20.08
C LEU A 230 5.41 22.03 -19.33
N GLN A 231 4.84 23.13 -19.84
CA GLN A 231 3.78 23.89 -19.15
C GLN A 231 2.46 23.09 -18.97
N GLU A 232 2.09 22.26 -19.95
CA GLU A 232 0.87 21.44 -19.86
C GLU A 232 0.99 20.38 -18.75
N GLN A 233 2.14 19.73 -18.67
CA GLN A 233 2.45 18.71 -17.66
C GLN A 233 2.51 19.33 -16.26
N TYR A 234 3.12 20.51 -16.12
CA TYR A 234 3.11 21.28 -14.87
C TYR A 234 1.67 21.51 -14.37
N ARG A 235 0.78 22.02 -15.24
CA ARG A 235 -0.62 22.29 -14.86
C ARG A 235 -1.37 21.02 -14.51
N SER A 236 -1.28 19.98 -15.33
CA SER A 236 -1.95 18.69 -15.11
C SER A 236 -1.59 18.09 -13.75
N LEU A 237 -0.30 18.07 -13.40
CA LEU A 237 0.19 17.51 -12.14
C LEU A 237 -0.31 18.30 -10.93
N LEU A 238 -0.36 19.63 -11.02
CA LEU A 238 -0.89 20.47 -9.95
C LEU A 238 -2.40 20.31 -9.78
N GLU A 239 -3.17 20.26 -10.86
CA GLU A 239 -4.63 20.04 -10.82
C GLU A 239 -4.96 18.70 -10.14
N GLU A 240 -4.26 17.62 -10.50
CA GLU A 240 -4.40 16.32 -9.84
C GLU A 240 -4.03 16.39 -8.36
N THR A 241 -2.99 17.15 -8.00
CA THR A 241 -2.58 17.31 -6.59
C THR A 241 -3.64 18.07 -5.79
N VAL A 242 -4.31 19.07 -6.37
CA VAL A 242 -5.40 19.81 -5.70
C VAL A 242 -6.56 18.89 -5.33
N LEU A 243 -6.87 17.91 -6.19
CA LEU A 243 -7.90 16.91 -5.93
C LEU A 243 -7.51 15.99 -4.77
N ASP A 244 -6.26 15.52 -4.74
CA ASP A 244 -5.75 14.66 -3.65
C ASP A 244 -5.61 15.41 -2.32
N ALA A 245 -5.46 16.74 -2.37
CA ALA A 245 -5.45 17.60 -1.18
C ALA A 245 -6.86 17.89 -0.61
N ALA A 246 -7.90 17.16 -1.02
CA ALA A 246 -9.25 17.32 -0.50
C ALA A 246 -9.29 17.29 1.04
N GLY A 247 -9.94 18.30 1.64
CA GLY A 247 -9.99 18.47 3.10
C GLY A 247 -8.78 19.19 3.71
N ARG A 248 -7.73 19.48 2.93
CA ARG A 248 -6.53 20.23 3.36
C ARG A 248 -6.50 21.63 2.73
N LYS A 249 -7.43 22.49 3.15
CA LYS A 249 -7.66 23.83 2.55
C LYS A 249 -6.39 24.66 2.35
N LYS A 250 -5.50 24.72 3.35
CA LYS A 250 -4.23 25.46 3.25
C LYS A 250 -3.37 25.02 2.07
N ILE A 251 -3.29 23.71 1.81
CA ILE A 251 -2.51 23.16 0.69
C ILE A 251 -3.21 23.50 -0.63
N GLN A 252 -4.53 23.33 -0.70
CA GLN A 252 -5.31 23.67 -1.90
C GLN A 252 -5.18 25.16 -2.26
N ASP A 253 -5.24 26.06 -1.28
CA ASP A 253 -5.08 27.50 -1.49
C ASP A 253 -3.71 27.85 -2.10
N ILE A 254 -2.63 27.21 -1.61
CA ILE A 254 -1.27 27.39 -2.14
C ILE A 254 -1.20 26.88 -3.59
N LEU A 255 -1.68 25.67 -3.85
CA LEU A 255 -1.63 25.07 -5.19
C LEU A 255 -2.46 25.85 -6.21
N ASN A 256 -3.66 26.31 -5.83
CA ASN A 256 -4.51 27.15 -6.67
C ASN A 256 -3.86 28.50 -6.99
N THR A 257 -3.12 29.07 -6.03
CA THR A 257 -2.35 30.30 -6.29
C THR A 257 -1.23 30.07 -7.31
N CYS A 258 -0.59 28.90 -7.28
CA CYS A 258 0.42 28.52 -8.27
C CYS A 258 -0.17 28.26 -9.67
N LEU A 259 -1.38 27.71 -9.76
CA LEU A 259 -2.10 27.50 -11.03
C LEU A 259 -2.62 28.78 -11.67
N ALA A 260 -2.84 29.83 -10.87
CA ALA A 260 -3.31 31.13 -11.34
C ALA A 260 -2.20 32.01 -11.96
N LYS A 261 -0.93 31.61 -11.82
CA LYS A 261 0.24 32.29 -12.40
C LYS A 261 0.67 31.61 -13.70
#